data_AF-A0A9P0NV27-F1
#
_entry.id   AF-A0A9P0NV27-F1
#
_cell.length_a   1.000
_cell.length_b   1.000
_cell.length_c   1.000
_cell.angle_alpha   90.00
_cell.angle_beta   90.00
_cell.angle_gamma   90.00
#
_symmetry.space_group_name_H-M   'P 1'
#
loop_
_entity.id
_entity.type
_entity.pdbx_description
1 polymer ?
#
loop_
_entity_poly.entity_id
_entity_poly.type
_entity_poly.pdbx_seq_one_letter_code
_entity_poly.pdbx_strand_id
1 'polypeptide(L)'
;MDKLKAIFPVVTDNYTLCDMPASEIEEDEFNAMVEFTETANIVVPIQNMIVNRTEDILRDKIVPQFWSFFKKNDFSRTGFQKFYNAVKYLHDSYTSFYHIYDRLLLFRKRTNLKKPIYEHTCPHSALRLILRAILFSYYYLEHDNIIKEFYEAALKMEDSEGDHHCIILEDNMDCNCLHSFNETNRKLGEMHLLEPLVGQDLTDVIYNYTHSHIQKICKDSFDTNYIWTLEKWLKNVVLNWLGKIYCHDTSPGDDPMLMFNNKLTNFLYNSYTKIRIDQLFNIIIEYPESLPALSDLRDALPKTDLKPLLTETLQKAMETRLLHPGVSTPDILTAYVAAIRSLKVLDSTGLLLETVTQPVHQYLRSREDTVRCVVSSLTEEGPNDLAYELVNGEAVRIDENTPTDDDDENWECWIPDPIDSAPSP
;
A
#
# COMPACT_ATOMS: atom_id res chain seq x y z
N MET A 1 -40.44 -23.36 28.46
CA MET A 1 -39.47 -22.25 28.59
C MET A 1 -38.15 -22.74 29.18
N ASP A 2 -38.13 -23.51 30.26
CA ASP A 2 -36.85 -23.94 30.88
C ASP A 2 -36.00 -24.85 29.98
N LYS A 3 -36.63 -25.77 29.22
CA LYS A 3 -35.95 -26.57 28.18
C LYS A 3 -35.38 -25.73 27.04
N LEU A 4 -36.07 -24.66 26.64
CA LEU A 4 -35.59 -23.74 25.60
C LEU A 4 -34.39 -22.92 26.08
N LYS A 5 -34.37 -22.53 27.36
CA LYS A 5 -33.26 -21.83 28.02
C LYS A 5 -32.02 -22.71 28.16
N ALA A 6 -32.20 -24.00 28.43
CA ALA A 6 -31.11 -24.98 28.48
C ALA A 6 -30.44 -25.17 27.10
N ILE A 7 -31.25 -25.23 26.03
CA ILE A 7 -30.76 -25.45 24.66
C ILE A 7 -30.22 -24.15 24.03
N PHE A 8 -30.87 -23.02 24.29
CA PHE A 8 -30.49 -21.69 23.81
C PHE A 8 -30.35 -20.71 25.00
N PRO A 9 -29.18 -20.66 25.66
CA PRO A 9 -28.97 -19.80 26.83
C PRO A 9 -29.16 -18.30 26.54
N VAL A 10 -29.00 -17.87 25.28
CA VAL A 10 -29.25 -16.50 24.77
C VAL A 10 -30.67 -16.01 25.06
N VAL A 11 -31.62 -16.91 25.28
CA VAL A 11 -33.02 -16.58 25.58
C VAL A 11 -33.20 -16.14 27.04
N THR A 12 -32.21 -16.32 27.92
CA THR A 12 -32.27 -15.86 29.31
C THR A 12 -31.82 -14.41 29.46
N ASP A 13 -32.55 -13.63 30.28
CA ASP A 13 -32.20 -12.22 30.56
C ASP A 13 -30.86 -12.04 31.30
N ASN A 14 -30.33 -13.11 31.91
CA ASN A 14 -29.07 -13.14 32.65
C ASN A 14 -27.92 -13.81 31.88
N TYR A 15 -27.98 -13.92 30.55
CA TYR A 15 -26.93 -14.57 29.77
C TYR A 15 -25.53 -13.98 30.06
N THR A 16 -24.64 -14.82 30.57
CA THR A 16 -23.20 -14.55 30.64
C THR A 16 -22.46 -15.40 29.62
N LEU A 17 -21.39 -14.85 29.02
CA LEU A 17 -20.54 -15.54 28.06
C LEU A 17 -19.96 -16.88 28.59
N CYS A 18 -19.94 -17.06 29.92
CA CYS A 18 -19.44 -18.26 30.59
C CYS A 18 -20.47 -19.38 30.80
N ASP A 19 -21.76 -19.18 30.48
CA ASP A 19 -22.83 -20.16 30.78
C ASP A 19 -22.93 -21.33 29.78
N MET A 20 -21.88 -21.59 29.00
CA MET A 20 -21.81 -22.74 28.10
C MET A 20 -20.80 -23.76 28.61
N PRO A 21 -21.21 -24.78 29.38
CA PRO A 21 -20.50 -26.04 29.30
C PRO A 21 -20.71 -26.60 27.89
N ALA A 22 -19.64 -27.15 27.32
CA ALA A 22 -19.68 -28.00 26.14
C ALA A 22 -20.45 -29.33 26.38
N SER A 23 -21.47 -29.32 27.25
CA SER A 23 -22.26 -30.50 27.56
C SER A 23 -23.12 -30.83 26.35
N GLU A 24 -22.85 -32.01 25.79
CA GLU A 24 -23.75 -32.74 24.89
C GLU A 24 -25.18 -32.60 25.40
N ILE A 25 -26.01 -31.85 24.67
CA ILE A 25 -27.45 -31.86 24.92
C ILE A 25 -27.91 -33.26 24.56
N GLU A 26 -28.56 -33.95 25.49
CA GLU A 26 -29.16 -35.25 25.20
C GLU A 26 -30.08 -35.10 23.97
N GLU A 27 -29.82 -35.86 22.90
CA GLU A 27 -30.55 -35.74 21.62
C GLU A 27 -32.06 -35.89 21.81
N ASP A 28 -32.47 -36.66 22.82
CA ASP A 28 -33.86 -36.89 23.19
C ASP A 28 -34.55 -35.61 23.71
N GLU A 29 -33.84 -34.78 24.49
CA GLU A 29 -34.37 -33.50 24.96
C GLU A 29 -34.51 -32.47 23.83
N PHE A 30 -33.55 -32.48 22.90
CA PHE A 30 -33.60 -31.63 21.71
C PHE A 30 -34.75 -32.03 20.77
N ASN A 31 -34.96 -33.34 20.56
CA ASN A 31 -36.08 -33.86 19.76
C ASN A 31 -37.44 -33.55 20.37
N ALA A 32 -37.61 -33.75 21.68
CA ALA A 32 -38.84 -33.40 22.37
C ALA A 32 -39.18 -31.90 22.27
N MET A 33 -38.16 -31.03 22.24
CA MET A 33 -38.34 -29.60 22.01
C MET A 33 -38.77 -29.30 20.57
N VAL A 34 -38.13 -29.92 19.58
CA VAL A 34 -38.50 -29.79 18.16
C VAL A 34 -39.96 -30.18 17.93
N GLU A 35 -40.38 -31.36 18.38
CA GLU A 35 -41.77 -31.84 18.23
C GLU A 35 -42.79 -30.91 18.89
N PHE A 36 -42.48 -30.39 20.08
CA PHE A 36 -43.32 -29.40 20.75
C PHE A 36 -43.44 -28.11 19.95
N THR A 37 -42.35 -27.61 19.37
CA THR A 37 -42.35 -26.36 18.61
C THR A 37 -43.08 -26.47 17.28
N GLU A 38 -43.05 -27.64 16.64
CA GLU A 38 -43.84 -27.96 15.44
C GLU A 38 -45.32 -28.04 15.77
N THR A 39 -45.69 -28.77 16.83
CA THR A 39 -47.08 -28.91 17.28
C THR A 39 -47.70 -27.57 17.67
N ALA A 40 -46.91 -26.68 18.28
CA ALA A 40 -47.34 -25.35 18.69
C ALA A 40 -47.20 -24.28 17.58
N ASN A 41 -46.66 -24.60 16.40
CA ASN A 41 -46.42 -23.68 15.28
C ASN A 41 -45.60 -22.41 15.67
N ILE A 42 -44.63 -22.57 16.57
CA ILE A 42 -43.79 -21.46 17.11
C ILE A 42 -42.34 -21.48 16.58
N VAL A 43 -42.07 -22.27 15.55
CA VAL A 43 -40.73 -22.46 14.96
C VAL A 43 -40.11 -21.13 14.46
N VAL A 44 -40.88 -20.31 13.74
CA VAL A 44 -40.43 -19.00 13.23
C VAL A 44 -40.23 -17.96 14.35
N PRO A 45 -41.18 -17.80 15.30
CA PRO A 45 -40.97 -16.95 16.47
C PRO A 45 -39.70 -17.27 17.27
N ILE A 46 -39.36 -18.54 17.46
CA ILE A 46 -38.16 -18.96 18.18
C ILE A 46 -36.89 -18.52 17.44
N GLN A 47 -36.82 -18.73 16.12
CA GLN A 47 -35.71 -18.24 15.31
C GLN A 47 -35.53 -16.72 15.47
N ASN A 48 -36.61 -15.96 15.32
CA ASN A 48 -36.57 -14.51 15.43
C ASN A 48 -36.17 -14.07 16.85
N MET A 49 -36.63 -14.77 17.88
CA MET A 49 -36.28 -14.46 19.26
C MET A 49 -34.78 -14.66 19.53
N ILE A 50 -34.19 -15.75 19.01
CA ILE A 50 -32.74 -16.01 19.15
C ILE A 50 -31.93 -14.93 18.42
N VAL A 51 -32.34 -14.56 17.20
CA VAL A 51 -31.68 -13.51 16.41
C VAL A 51 -31.77 -12.16 17.11
N ASN A 52 -32.97 -11.73 17.53
CA ASN A 52 -33.16 -10.45 18.20
C ASN A 52 -32.37 -10.35 19.51
N ARG A 53 -32.37 -11.42 20.33
CA ARG A 53 -31.58 -11.42 21.57
C ARG A 53 -30.07 -11.43 21.30
N THR A 54 -29.63 -12.08 20.24
CA THR A 54 -28.22 -11.99 19.79
C THR A 54 -27.88 -10.54 19.42
N GLU A 55 -28.75 -9.86 18.68
CA GLU A 55 -28.59 -8.44 18.34
C GLU A 55 -28.53 -7.54 19.56
N ASP A 56 -29.44 -7.72 20.53
CA ASP A 56 -29.49 -6.95 21.76
C ASP A 56 -28.18 -7.10 22.56
N ILE A 57 -27.70 -8.34 22.74
CA ILE A 57 -26.45 -8.60 23.48
C ILE A 57 -25.23 -8.02 22.75
N LEU A 58 -25.18 -8.16 21.42
CA LEU A 58 -24.10 -7.58 20.62
C LEU A 58 -24.10 -6.05 20.73
N ARG A 59 -25.26 -5.42 20.64
CA ARG A 59 -25.45 -3.97 20.67
C ARG A 59 -25.15 -3.36 22.04
N ASP A 60 -25.67 -3.97 23.11
CA ASP A 60 -25.67 -3.35 24.43
C ASP A 60 -24.41 -3.69 25.25
N LYS A 61 -23.81 -4.87 25.03
CA LYS A 61 -22.69 -5.35 25.84
C LYS A 61 -21.39 -5.46 25.03
N ILE A 62 -21.41 -6.22 23.94
CA ILE A 62 -20.17 -6.69 23.29
C ILE A 62 -19.51 -5.60 22.46
N VAL A 63 -20.24 -4.94 21.57
CA VAL A 63 -19.68 -3.89 20.70
C VAL A 63 -19.22 -2.67 21.51
N PRO A 64 -19.96 -2.16 22.52
CA PRO A 64 -19.46 -1.09 23.38
C PRO A 64 -18.19 -1.48 24.16
N GLN A 65 -18.11 -2.72 24.66
CA GLN A 65 -16.91 -3.22 25.34
C GLN A 65 -15.73 -3.36 24.37
N PHE A 66 -15.95 -3.85 23.15
CA PHE A 66 -14.94 -3.89 22.09
C PHE A 66 -14.36 -2.49 21.81
N TRP A 67 -15.22 -1.50 21.55
CA TRP A 67 -14.77 -0.13 21.27
C TRP A 67 -14.14 0.57 22.49
N SER A 68 -14.42 0.11 23.71
CA SER A 68 -13.77 0.65 24.92
C SER A 68 -12.26 0.42 24.95
N PHE A 69 -11.76 -0.64 24.30
CA PHE A 69 -10.32 -0.92 24.18
C PHE A 69 -9.57 0.12 23.32
N PHE A 70 -10.30 0.87 22.48
CA PHE A 70 -9.73 1.89 21.60
C PHE A 70 -9.69 3.29 22.21
N LYS A 71 -10.20 3.46 23.45
CA LYS A 71 -10.12 4.75 24.14
C LYS A 71 -8.66 5.07 24.52
N LYS A 72 -8.27 6.33 24.32
CA LYS A 72 -6.98 6.86 24.78
C LYS A 72 -6.92 6.82 26.31
N ASN A 73 -6.21 5.84 26.86
CA ASN A 73 -5.68 5.90 28.22
C ASN A 73 -4.19 6.27 28.11
N ASP A 74 -3.84 7.39 28.71
CA ASP A 74 -2.61 8.19 28.55
C ASP A 74 -1.27 7.52 28.96
N PHE A 75 -1.22 6.20 29.25
CA PHE A 75 -0.06 5.66 29.99
C PHE A 75 0.61 4.39 29.47
N SER A 76 0.31 3.84 28.30
CA SER A 76 1.17 2.76 27.77
C SER A 76 1.27 2.70 26.25
N ARG A 77 2.53 2.67 25.77
CA ARG A 77 2.98 2.31 24.42
C ARG A 77 2.61 0.86 24.06
N THR A 78 1.33 0.52 24.01
CA THR A 78 0.91 -0.84 23.64
C THR A 78 -0.39 -0.84 22.84
N GLY A 79 -0.52 0.01 21.82
CA GLY A 79 -1.59 -0.10 20.81
C GLY A 79 -1.70 -1.53 20.27
N PHE A 80 -0.56 -2.21 20.13
CA PHE A 80 -0.47 -3.62 19.77
C PHE A 80 -1.29 -4.55 20.70
N GLN A 81 -1.10 -4.44 22.01
CA GLN A 81 -1.81 -5.29 22.98
C GLN A 81 -3.28 -4.92 23.10
N LYS A 82 -3.62 -3.64 22.97
CA LYS A 82 -5.02 -3.17 22.99
C LYS A 82 -5.81 -3.79 21.85
N PHE A 83 -5.26 -3.77 20.63
CA PHE A 83 -5.90 -4.37 19.46
C PHE A 83 -6.03 -5.90 19.61
N TYR A 84 -4.94 -6.58 20.01
CA TYR A 84 -4.97 -8.03 20.26
C TYR A 84 -6.07 -8.42 21.25
N ASN A 85 -6.15 -7.73 22.39
CA ASN A 85 -7.14 -8.02 23.43
C ASN A 85 -8.57 -7.71 22.96
N ALA A 86 -8.78 -6.64 22.19
CA ALA A 86 -10.07 -6.28 21.63
C ALA A 86 -10.57 -7.36 20.66
N VAL A 87 -9.71 -7.79 19.72
CA VAL A 87 -10.05 -8.84 18.75
C VAL A 87 -10.25 -10.18 19.44
N LYS A 88 -9.44 -10.53 20.44
CA LYS A 88 -9.62 -11.74 21.24
C LYS A 88 -10.98 -11.76 21.95
N TYR A 89 -11.35 -10.68 22.62
CA TYR A 89 -12.65 -10.56 23.29
C TYR A 89 -13.83 -10.70 22.30
N LEU A 90 -13.72 -10.07 21.12
CA LEU A 90 -14.73 -10.15 20.07
C LEU A 90 -14.87 -11.58 19.54
N HIS A 91 -13.74 -12.24 19.30
CA HIS A 91 -13.69 -13.61 18.79
C HIS A 91 -14.25 -14.62 19.79
N ASP A 92 -13.84 -14.57 21.06
CA ASP A 92 -14.34 -15.46 22.11
C ASP A 92 -15.88 -15.33 22.25
N SER A 93 -16.39 -14.11 22.11
CA SER A 93 -17.83 -13.83 22.08
C SER A 93 -18.50 -14.38 20.83
N TYR A 94 -17.89 -14.19 19.65
CA TYR A 94 -18.37 -14.74 18.39
C TYR A 94 -18.41 -16.27 18.40
N THR A 95 -17.40 -16.96 18.96
CA THR A 95 -17.38 -18.43 19.08
C THR A 95 -18.53 -18.94 19.92
N SER A 96 -18.88 -18.23 20.99
CA SER A 96 -20.03 -18.57 21.83
C SER A 96 -21.33 -18.50 21.02
N PHE A 97 -21.56 -17.41 20.28
CA PHE A 97 -22.70 -17.30 19.37
C PHE A 97 -22.65 -18.30 18.21
N TYR A 98 -21.46 -18.63 17.72
CA TYR A 98 -21.30 -19.62 16.65
C TYR A 98 -21.87 -20.98 17.09
N HIS A 99 -21.56 -21.45 18.30
CA HIS A 99 -22.15 -22.68 18.85
C HIS A 99 -23.69 -22.60 19.03
N ILE A 100 -24.22 -21.43 19.36
CA ILE A 100 -25.67 -21.19 19.44
C ILE A 100 -26.30 -21.28 18.04
N TYR A 101 -25.62 -20.75 17.02
CA TYR A 101 -26.06 -20.80 15.63
C TYR A 101 -25.88 -22.18 14.99
N ASP A 102 -24.92 -23.01 15.44
CA ASP A 102 -24.84 -24.43 15.11
C ASP A 102 -26.09 -25.18 15.58
N ARG A 103 -26.53 -24.92 16.83
CA ARG A 103 -27.79 -25.47 17.37
C ARG A 103 -29.00 -24.97 16.59
N LEU A 104 -29.02 -23.69 16.19
CA LEU A 104 -30.08 -23.13 15.35
C LEU A 104 -30.10 -23.77 13.96
N LEU A 105 -28.94 -24.10 13.38
CA LEU A 105 -28.85 -24.82 12.12
C LEU A 105 -29.43 -26.23 12.23
N LEU A 106 -29.10 -26.96 13.29
CA LEU A 106 -29.68 -28.27 13.59
C LEU A 106 -31.20 -28.18 13.77
N PHE A 107 -31.67 -27.16 14.50
CA PHE A 107 -33.10 -26.89 14.69
C PHE A 107 -33.80 -26.68 13.35
N ARG A 108 -33.26 -25.81 12.47
CA ARG A 108 -33.81 -25.53 11.13
C ARG A 108 -33.86 -26.77 10.24
N LYS A 109 -32.83 -27.63 10.32
CA LYS A 109 -32.79 -28.90 9.58
C LYS A 109 -33.89 -29.85 10.05
N ARG A 110 -34.07 -30.01 11.37
CA ARG A 110 -35.08 -30.92 11.93
C ARG A 110 -36.51 -30.41 11.71
N THR A 111 -36.74 -29.10 11.76
CA THR A 111 -38.08 -28.50 11.53
C THR A 111 -38.39 -28.16 10.07
N ASN A 112 -37.49 -28.51 9.12
CA ASN A 112 -37.57 -28.14 7.70
C ASN A 112 -37.88 -26.64 7.45
N LEU A 113 -37.30 -25.75 8.26
CA LEU A 113 -37.60 -24.32 8.20
C LEU A 113 -36.85 -23.66 7.03
N LYS A 114 -37.61 -23.15 6.05
CA LYS A 114 -37.06 -22.49 4.84
C LYS A 114 -36.98 -20.96 4.92
N LYS A 115 -37.57 -20.34 5.95
CA LYS A 115 -37.62 -18.87 6.05
C LYS A 115 -36.22 -18.29 6.32
N PRO A 116 -35.64 -17.46 5.42
CA PRO A 116 -34.29 -16.93 5.59
C PRO A 116 -34.19 -15.94 6.76
N ILE A 117 -32.97 -15.74 7.26
CA ILE A 117 -32.62 -14.69 8.23
C ILE A 117 -31.87 -13.64 7.44
N TYR A 118 -32.41 -12.42 7.32
CA TYR A 118 -31.82 -11.33 6.51
C TYR A 118 -31.35 -11.81 5.13
N GLU A 119 -32.24 -12.46 4.38
CA GLU A 119 -31.99 -13.01 3.03
C GLU A 119 -30.98 -14.17 2.95
N HIS A 120 -30.30 -14.51 4.05
CA HIS A 120 -29.39 -15.64 4.12
C HIS A 120 -30.11 -16.95 4.49
N THR A 121 -29.83 -18.00 3.71
CA THR A 121 -30.27 -19.37 3.99
C THR A 121 -29.45 -20.00 5.10
N CYS A 122 -28.17 -19.65 5.24
CA CYS A 122 -27.29 -20.14 6.31
C CYS A 122 -27.34 -19.21 7.54
N PRO A 123 -27.65 -19.72 8.76
CA PRO A 123 -27.62 -18.94 9.99
C PRO A 123 -26.26 -18.29 10.26
N HIS A 124 -25.15 -18.98 9.99
CA HIS A 124 -23.80 -18.45 10.22
C HIS A 124 -23.49 -17.23 9.33
N SER A 125 -23.96 -17.23 8.09
CA SER A 125 -23.85 -16.06 7.20
C SER A 125 -24.64 -14.88 7.75
N ALA A 126 -25.84 -15.13 8.29
CA ALA A 126 -26.63 -14.09 8.95
C ALA A 126 -25.94 -13.56 10.22
N LEU A 127 -25.33 -14.42 11.05
CA LEU A 127 -24.56 -13.99 12.23
C LEU A 127 -23.41 -13.06 11.85
N ARG A 128 -22.66 -13.39 10.79
CA ARG A 128 -21.57 -12.54 10.28
C ARG A 128 -22.08 -11.18 9.81
N LEU A 129 -23.22 -11.15 9.13
CA LEU A 129 -23.86 -9.91 8.69
C LEU A 129 -24.31 -9.05 9.89
N ILE A 130 -24.96 -9.67 10.88
CA ILE A 130 -25.42 -9.00 12.10
C ILE A 130 -24.23 -8.40 12.85
N LEU A 131 -23.16 -9.19 13.05
CA LEU A 131 -21.95 -8.74 13.72
C LEU A 131 -21.37 -7.51 13.02
N ARG A 132 -21.19 -7.58 11.70
CA ARG A 132 -20.70 -6.46 10.89
C ARG A 132 -21.59 -5.22 11.03
N ALA A 133 -22.89 -5.38 10.83
CA ALA A 133 -23.84 -4.26 10.87
C ALA A 133 -23.82 -3.54 12.22
N ILE A 134 -23.79 -4.28 13.34
CA ILE A 134 -23.77 -3.68 14.67
C ILE A 134 -22.40 -3.08 14.96
N LEU A 135 -21.30 -3.77 14.63
CA LEU A 135 -19.94 -3.27 14.86
C LEU A 135 -19.73 -1.90 14.20
N PHE A 136 -20.12 -1.76 12.94
CA PHE A 136 -19.96 -0.52 12.17
C PHE A 136 -21.05 0.54 12.46
N SER A 137 -22.15 0.18 13.14
CA SER A 137 -23.13 1.18 13.59
C SER A 137 -22.61 2.10 14.71
N TYR A 138 -21.61 1.63 15.48
CA TYR A 138 -20.96 2.38 16.57
C TYR A 138 -19.54 2.86 16.20
N TYR A 139 -19.30 3.16 14.93
CA TYR A 139 -17.97 3.48 14.40
C TYR A 139 -17.28 4.61 15.20
N TYR A 140 -16.09 4.32 15.74
CA TYR A 140 -15.33 5.24 16.59
C TYR A 140 -14.20 5.92 15.80
N LEU A 141 -14.28 7.24 15.60
CA LEU A 141 -13.39 7.98 14.69
C LEU A 141 -11.87 7.92 14.97
N GLU A 142 -11.41 7.47 16.16
CA GLU A 142 -9.95 7.42 16.47
C GLU A 142 -9.36 5.99 16.55
N HIS A 143 -10.10 4.95 16.13
CA HIS A 143 -9.60 3.57 16.16
C HIS A 143 -8.44 3.30 15.19
N ASP A 144 -8.39 4.03 14.06
CA ASP A 144 -7.38 3.91 12.99
C ASP A 144 -5.95 3.92 13.55
N ASN A 145 -5.64 4.80 14.50
CA ASN A 145 -4.28 4.93 15.03
C ASN A 145 -3.79 3.66 15.73
N ILE A 146 -4.66 2.99 16.48
CA ILE A 146 -4.29 1.78 17.22
C ILE A 146 -4.10 0.61 16.26
N ILE A 147 -4.93 0.53 15.22
CA ILE A 147 -4.81 -0.47 14.16
C ILE A 147 -3.52 -0.24 13.37
N LYS A 148 -3.25 1.02 12.97
CA LYS A 148 -2.02 1.42 12.28
C LYS A 148 -0.78 1.09 13.12
N GLU A 149 -0.76 1.43 14.40
CA GLU A 149 0.33 1.07 15.32
C GLU A 149 0.57 -0.45 15.40
N PHE A 150 -0.50 -1.26 15.43
CA PHE A 150 -0.38 -2.72 15.47
C PHE A 150 0.25 -3.28 14.19
N TYR A 151 -0.25 -2.88 13.01
CA TYR A 151 0.26 -3.37 11.73
C TYR A 151 1.64 -2.80 11.38
N GLU A 152 1.92 -1.54 11.70
CA GLU A 152 3.23 -0.94 11.48
C GLU A 152 4.31 -1.61 12.34
N ALA A 153 4.01 -1.91 13.61
CA ALA A 153 4.92 -2.67 14.46
C ALA A 153 5.17 -4.09 13.93
N ALA A 154 4.13 -4.77 13.44
CA ALA A 154 4.25 -6.09 12.84
C ALA A 154 5.10 -6.09 11.56
N LEU A 155 4.94 -5.09 10.70
CA LEU A 155 5.72 -4.96 9.47
C LEU A 155 7.20 -4.65 9.76
N LYS A 156 7.49 -3.78 10.74
CA LYS A 156 8.86 -3.52 11.19
C LYS A 156 9.57 -4.75 11.73
N MET A 157 8.84 -5.62 12.44
CA MET A 157 9.39 -6.90 12.92
C MET A 157 9.73 -7.85 11.76
N GLU A 158 8.95 -7.84 10.68
CA GLU A 158 9.25 -8.64 9.48
C GLU A 158 10.45 -8.11 8.70
N ASP A 159 10.61 -6.79 8.62
CA ASP A 159 11.70 -6.11 7.90
C ASP A 159 13.06 -6.16 8.62
N SER A 160 13.07 -6.52 9.91
CA SER A 160 14.30 -6.59 10.71
C SER A 160 15.09 -7.84 10.35
N GLU A 161 16.11 -7.70 9.50
CA GLU A 161 17.03 -8.78 9.14
C GLU A 161 17.82 -9.29 10.37
N GLY A 162 17.30 -10.30 11.05
CA GLY A 162 18.06 -11.12 11.99
C GLY A 162 18.15 -10.64 13.43
N ASP A 163 17.45 -9.56 13.81
CA ASP A 163 17.34 -9.17 15.23
C ASP A 163 15.99 -9.67 15.78
N HIS A 164 16.01 -10.80 16.51
CA HIS A 164 14.83 -11.36 17.17
C HIS A 164 14.30 -10.52 18.34
N HIS A 165 14.74 -9.27 18.47
CA HIS A 165 14.25 -8.33 19.47
C HIS A 165 12.86 -7.82 19.05
N CYS A 166 11.82 -8.16 19.82
CA CYS A 166 10.50 -7.56 19.58
C CYS A 166 10.57 -6.06 19.88
N ILE A 167 10.43 -5.26 18.83
CA ILE A 167 10.40 -3.79 18.84
C ILE A 167 9.28 -3.25 19.77
N ILE A 168 8.29 -4.09 20.10
CA ILE A 168 7.14 -3.74 20.95
C ILE A 168 7.47 -3.88 22.45
N LEU A 169 8.38 -4.78 22.80
CA LEU A 169 8.82 -5.04 24.17
C LEU A 169 10.34 -4.96 24.18
N GLU A 170 10.87 -3.73 24.28
CA GLU A 170 12.27 -3.49 24.63
C GLU A 170 12.60 -4.42 25.84
N ASP A 171 13.53 -5.36 25.64
CA ASP A 171 14.07 -6.32 26.64
C ASP A 171 13.48 -7.74 26.80
N ASN A 172 12.82 -8.37 25.81
CA ASN A 172 12.54 -9.82 25.91
C ASN A 172 12.89 -10.65 24.67
N MET A 173 13.85 -11.57 24.84
CA MET A 173 14.28 -12.57 23.84
C MET A 173 13.20 -13.63 23.52
N ASP A 174 12.15 -13.72 24.34
CA ASP A 174 11.01 -14.66 24.18
C ASP A 174 9.69 -13.92 23.93
N CYS A 175 9.68 -13.07 22.90
CA CYS A 175 8.50 -12.27 22.57
C CYS A 175 7.41 -13.09 21.82
N ASN A 176 6.22 -13.24 22.39
CA ASN A 176 5.07 -13.85 21.70
C ASN A 176 4.38 -12.94 20.66
N CYS A 177 5.01 -11.82 20.29
CA CYS A 177 4.46 -10.78 19.42
C CYS A 177 3.99 -11.34 18.06
N LEU A 178 4.82 -12.17 17.41
CA LEU A 178 4.49 -12.80 16.12
C LEU A 178 3.30 -13.78 16.24
N HIS A 179 3.23 -14.53 17.34
CA HIS A 179 2.11 -15.43 17.60
C HIS A 179 0.81 -14.63 17.79
N SER A 180 0.84 -13.57 18.60
CA SER A 180 -0.30 -12.68 18.79
C SER A 180 -0.76 -12.04 17.49
N PHE A 181 0.17 -11.66 16.60
CA PHE A 181 -0.16 -11.13 15.27
C PHE A 181 -0.91 -12.16 14.41
N ASN A 182 -0.34 -13.35 14.24
CA ASN A 182 -0.96 -14.42 13.45
C ASN A 182 -2.30 -14.86 14.03
N GLU A 183 -2.41 -14.96 15.37
CA GLU A 183 -3.65 -15.28 16.05
C GLU A 183 -4.73 -14.21 15.79
N THR A 184 -4.37 -12.93 15.83
CA THR A 184 -5.29 -11.82 15.56
C THR A 184 -5.83 -11.89 14.14
N ASN A 185 -4.96 -12.04 13.14
CA ASN A 185 -5.38 -12.11 11.74
C ASN A 185 -6.23 -13.35 11.46
N ARG A 186 -5.90 -14.50 12.04
CA ARG A 186 -6.74 -15.71 11.97
C ARG A 186 -8.13 -15.45 12.54
N LYS A 187 -8.23 -14.85 13.74
CA LYS A 187 -9.51 -14.52 14.37
C LYS A 187 -10.35 -13.55 13.54
N LEU A 188 -9.72 -12.52 12.96
CA LEU A 188 -10.38 -11.58 12.04
C LEU A 188 -10.87 -12.26 10.76
N GLY A 189 -10.07 -13.18 10.19
CA GLY A 189 -10.45 -13.99 9.03
C GLY A 189 -11.66 -14.89 9.30
N GLU A 190 -11.68 -15.61 10.43
CA GLU A 190 -12.80 -16.47 10.83
C GLU A 190 -14.13 -15.72 11.01
N MET A 191 -14.05 -14.46 11.49
CA MET A 191 -15.18 -13.54 11.62
C MET A 191 -15.51 -12.81 10.30
N HIS A 192 -14.69 -12.95 9.26
CA HIS A 192 -14.65 -12.12 8.06
C HIS A 192 -14.72 -10.61 8.36
N LEU A 193 -13.89 -10.14 9.28
CA LEU A 193 -13.75 -8.72 9.60
C LEU A 193 -12.45 -8.11 9.07
N LEU A 194 -11.59 -8.90 8.42
CA LEU A 194 -10.29 -8.44 7.95
C LEU A 194 -10.40 -7.28 6.95
N GLU A 195 -11.11 -7.46 5.84
CA GLU A 195 -11.32 -6.37 4.87
C GLU A 195 -12.17 -5.22 5.43
N PRO A 196 -13.35 -5.46 6.07
CA PRO A 196 -14.22 -4.37 6.50
C PRO A 196 -13.66 -3.51 7.65
N LEU A 197 -12.86 -4.09 8.54
CA LEU A 197 -12.35 -3.38 9.73
C LEU A 197 -10.93 -2.86 9.53
N VAL A 198 -10.08 -3.58 8.80
CA VAL A 198 -8.63 -3.33 8.77
C VAL A 198 -8.12 -2.99 7.37
N GLY A 199 -8.85 -3.30 6.29
CA GLY A 199 -8.35 -3.21 4.92
C GLY A 199 -7.79 -1.84 4.53
N GLN A 200 -8.46 -0.75 4.92
CA GLN A 200 -8.00 0.61 4.65
C GLN A 200 -6.74 0.96 5.46
N ASP A 201 -6.74 0.69 6.77
CA ASP A 201 -5.59 0.97 7.64
C ASP A 201 -4.34 0.18 7.20
N LEU A 202 -4.53 -1.07 6.81
CA LEU A 202 -3.47 -1.92 6.28
C LEU A 202 -2.87 -1.33 5.01
N THR A 203 -3.72 -0.89 4.09
CA THR A 203 -3.31 -0.26 2.82
C THR A 203 -2.50 1.01 3.09
N ASP A 204 -2.98 1.86 4.01
CA ASP A 204 -2.27 3.08 4.42
C ASP A 204 -0.90 2.76 5.06
N VAL A 205 -0.83 1.77 5.95
CA VAL A 205 0.43 1.35 6.58
C VAL A 205 1.43 0.88 5.53
N ILE A 206 1.00 0.02 4.59
CA ILE A 206 1.88 -0.51 3.53
C ILE A 206 2.40 0.63 2.66
N TYR A 207 1.53 1.54 2.21
CA TYR A 207 1.94 2.65 1.35
C TYR A 207 2.88 3.62 2.07
N ASN A 208 2.57 4.00 3.31
CA ASN A 208 3.42 4.90 4.10
C ASN A 208 4.77 4.26 4.45
N TYR A 209 4.78 2.98 4.81
CA TYR A 209 6.00 2.24 5.12
C TYR A 209 6.90 2.10 3.88
N THR A 210 6.31 1.71 2.75
CA THR A 210 7.00 1.62 1.46
C THR A 210 7.60 2.96 1.06
N HIS A 211 6.82 4.04 1.13
CA HIS A 211 7.29 5.39 0.83
C HIS A 211 8.45 5.81 1.74
N SER A 212 8.33 5.57 3.05
CA SER A 212 9.37 5.90 4.03
C SER A 212 10.65 5.09 3.82
N HIS A 213 10.52 3.80 3.47
CA HIS A 213 11.66 2.94 3.16
C HIS A 213 12.39 3.41 1.89
N ILE A 214 11.66 3.74 0.82
CA ILE A 214 12.24 4.31 -0.41
C ILE A 214 12.96 5.62 -0.08
N GLN A 215 12.33 6.54 0.66
CA GLN A 215 12.96 7.80 1.06
C GLN A 215 14.24 7.57 1.88
N LYS A 216 14.23 6.63 2.83
CA LYS A 216 15.39 6.34 3.69
C LYS A 216 16.59 5.84 2.88
N ILE A 217 16.37 4.97 1.90
CA ILE A 217 17.43 4.37 1.09
C ILE A 217 17.90 5.31 -0.02
N CYS A 218 16.97 6.01 -0.67
CA CYS A 218 17.25 6.75 -1.89
C CYS A 218 17.67 8.20 -1.63
N LYS A 219 17.42 8.74 -0.44
CA LYS A 219 17.70 10.17 -0.19
C LYS A 219 19.19 10.46 -0.27
N ASP A 220 19.55 11.38 -1.16
CA ASP A 220 20.90 11.95 -1.33
C ASP A 220 22.00 10.93 -1.66
N SER A 221 21.64 9.76 -2.20
CA SER A 221 22.57 8.74 -2.74
C SER A 221 22.20 8.42 -4.19
N PHE A 222 23.13 8.70 -5.11
CA PHE A 222 22.92 8.57 -6.56
C PHE A 222 23.92 7.61 -7.26
N ASP A 223 24.87 7.11 -6.49
CA ASP A 223 26.02 6.31 -6.90
C ASP A 223 25.73 4.80 -7.03
N THR A 224 24.51 4.36 -6.71
CA THR A 224 24.12 2.94 -6.78
C THR A 224 22.71 2.76 -7.35
N ASN A 225 22.47 1.57 -7.92
CA ASN A 225 21.15 1.16 -8.40
C ASN A 225 20.34 0.58 -7.23
N TYR A 226 19.13 1.10 -7.02
CA TYR A 226 18.23 0.71 -5.95
C TYR A 226 16.98 -0.02 -6.43
N ILE A 227 16.57 0.13 -7.69
CA ILE A 227 15.31 -0.46 -8.18
C ILE A 227 15.22 -1.97 -7.91
N TRP A 228 16.26 -2.73 -8.27
CA TRP A 228 16.27 -4.18 -8.06
C TRP A 228 16.22 -4.56 -6.57
N THR A 229 16.95 -3.84 -5.72
CA THR A 229 16.97 -4.05 -4.28
C THR A 229 15.60 -3.77 -3.67
N LEU A 230 14.94 -2.69 -4.10
CA LEU A 230 13.60 -2.32 -3.67
C LEU A 230 12.54 -3.33 -4.13
N GLU A 231 12.63 -3.84 -5.36
CA GLU A 231 11.73 -4.90 -5.84
C GLU A 231 11.88 -6.19 -5.04
N LYS A 232 13.13 -6.58 -4.74
CA LYS A 232 13.42 -7.76 -3.92
C LYS A 232 12.90 -7.59 -2.51
N TRP A 233 13.12 -6.42 -1.90
CA TRP A 233 12.59 -6.07 -0.59
C TRP A 233 11.06 -6.12 -0.56
N LEU A 234 10.39 -5.50 -1.53
CA LEU A 234 8.93 -5.49 -1.63
C LEU A 234 8.37 -6.92 -1.68
N LYS A 235 9.00 -7.80 -2.46
CA LYS A 235 8.61 -9.22 -2.57
C LYS A 235 8.85 -10.01 -1.29
N ASN A 236 10.03 -9.86 -0.69
CA ASN A 236 10.45 -10.71 0.43
C ASN A 236 9.86 -10.25 1.78
N VAL A 237 9.60 -8.96 1.94
CA VAL A 237 9.11 -8.39 3.20
C VAL A 237 7.61 -8.11 3.08
N VAL A 238 7.22 -7.14 2.25
CA VAL A 238 5.84 -6.63 2.21
C VAL A 238 4.86 -7.68 1.68
N LEU A 239 5.15 -8.31 0.54
CA LEU A 239 4.24 -9.31 -0.06
C LEU A 239 4.21 -10.61 0.76
N ASN A 240 5.34 -11.05 1.31
CA ASN A 240 5.37 -12.20 2.22
C ASN A 240 4.52 -11.94 3.48
N TRP A 241 4.65 -10.74 4.05
CA TRP A 241 3.86 -10.32 5.21
C TRP A 241 2.35 -10.23 4.89
N LEU A 242 1.99 -9.65 3.74
CA LEU A 242 0.61 -9.60 3.26
C LEU A 242 0.03 -11.01 3.05
N GLY A 243 0.85 -11.92 2.52
CA GLY A 243 0.55 -13.34 2.42
C GLY A 243 0.10 -13.93 3.75
N LYS A 244 0.86 -13.70 4.83
CA LYS A 244 0.54 -14.19 6.18
C LYS A 244 -0.79 -13.65 6.73
N ILE A 245 -1.19 -12.44 6.35
CA ILE A 245 -2.45 -11.81 6.79
C ILE A 245 -3.65 -12.43 6.08
N TYR A 246 -3.57 -12.57 4.75
CA TYR A 246 -4.69 -13.00 3.91
C TYR A 246 -4.73 -14.52 3.64
N CYS A 247 -3.89 -15.33 4.31
CA CYS A 247 -3.87 -16.80 4.18
C CYS A 247 -5.25 -17.50 4.37
N HIS A 248 -6.25 -16.82 4.95
CA HIS A 248 -7.53 -17.42 5.34
C HIS A 248 -8.72 -17.04 4.43
N ASP A 249 -8.57 -16.08 3.52
CA ASP A 249 -9.66 -15.57 2.67
C ASP A 249 -9.54 -15.98 1.19
N THR A 250 -8.55 -16.79 0.81
CA THR A 250 -8.39 -17.23 -0.59
C THR A 250 -9.44 -18.27 -1.00
N SER A 251 -10.50 -17.80 -1.64
CA SER A 251 -11.36 -18.65 -2.49
C SER A 251 -10.58 -19.08 -3.74
N PRO A 252 -10.70 -20.33 -4.20
CA PRO A 252 -10.05 -20.78 -5.43
C PRO A 252 -10.72 -20.10 -6.65
N GLY A 253 -10.05 -19.18 -7.32
CA GLY A 253 -10.54 -18.62 -8.59
C GLY A 253 -9.88 -17.33 -9.08
N ASP A 254 -9.60 -16.40 -8.17
CA ASP A 254 -8.84 -15.18 -8.43
C ASP A 254 -7.63 -15.19 -7.49
N ASP A 255 -6.43 -14.86 -7.97
CA ASP A 255 -5.26 -14.71 -7.11
C ASP A 255 -5.18 -13.26 -6.62
N PRO A 256 -5.73 -12.92 -5.44
CA PRO A 256 -5.73 -11.55 -4.95
C PRO A 256 -4.29 -11.08 -4.71
N MET A 257 -3.38 -12.03 -4.44
CA MET A 257 -1.96 -11.77 -4.24
C MET A 257 -1.30 -11.24 -5.51
N LEU A 258 -1.70 -11.72 -6.69
CA LEU A 258 -1.23 -11.20 -7.96
C LEU A 258 -1.68 -9.75 -8.19
N MET A 259 -2.92 -9.41 -7.83
CA MET A 259 -3.41 -8.03 -7.91
C MET A 259 -2.66 -7.11 -6.94
N PHE A 260 -2.43 -7.55 -5.70
CA PHE A 260 -1.64 -6.80 -4.72
C PHE A 260 -0.20 -6.60 -5.19
N ASN A 261 0.44 -7.64 -5.73
CA ASN A 261 1.79 -7.56 -6.28
C ASN A 261 1.88 -6.50 -7.39
N ASN A 262 0.95 -6.52 -8.35
CA ASN A 262 0.94 -5.54 -9.43
C ASN A 262 0.71 -4.12 -8.90
N LYS A 263 -0.25 -3.92 -8.00
CA LYS A 263 -0.54 -2.59 -7.41
C LYS A 263 0.65 -2.04 -6.61
N LEU A 264 1.25 -2.86 -5.76
CA LEU A 264 2.38 -2.45 -4.92
C LEU A 264 3.65 -2.22 -5.73
N THR A 265 3.90 -3.05 -6.76
CA THR A 265 5.01 -2.83 -7.70
C THR A 265 4.82 -1.51 -8.44
N ASN A 266 3.61 -1.23 -8.94
CA ASN A 266 3.33 0.03 -9.63
C ASN A 266 3.47 1.23 -8.68
N PHE A 267 3.05 1.08 -7.42
CA PHE A 267 3.24 2.11 -6.39
C PHE A 267 4.73 2.34 -6.07
N LEU A 268 5.53 1.28 -6.00
CA LEU A 268 6.98 1.34 -5.79
C LEU A 268 7.64 2.17 -6.89
N TYR A 269 7.38 1.83 -8.16
CA TYR A 269 7.90 2.57 -9.31
C TYR A 269 7.45 4.03 -9.31
N ASN A 270 6.16 4.30 -9.10
CA ASN A 270 5.65 5.67 -9.04
C ASN A 270 6.29 6.48 -7.91
N SER A 271 6.45 5.90 -6.72
CA SER A 271 7.03 6.58 -5.56
C SER A 271 8.53 6.84 -5.75
N TYR A 272 9.27 5.84 -6.24
CA TYR A 272 10.69 5.98 -6.54
C TYR A 272 10.93 7.05 -7.61
N THR A 273 10.21 6.99 -8.73
CA THR A 273 10.33 7.96 -9.83
C THR A 273 10.03 9.37 -9.35
N LYS A 274 8.98 9.59 -8.54
CA LYS A 274 8.70 10.92 -7.95
C LYS A 274 9.85 11.46 -7.11
N ILE A 275 10.40 10.63 -6.22
CA ILE A 275 11.54 11.02 -5.36
C ILE A 275 12.76 11.38 -6.23
N ARG A 276 13.03 10.62 -7.29
CA ARG A 276 14.13 10.89 -8.22
C ARG A 276 13.90 12.14 -9.07
N ILE A 277 12.67 12.42 -9.48
CA ILE A 277 12.30 13.66 -10.16
C ILE A 277 12.61 14.88 -9.27
N ASP A 278 12.21 14.83 -8.00
CA ASP A 278 12.47 15.92 -7.03
C ASP A 278 13.98 16.17 -6.83
N GLN A 279 14.80 15.13 -6.97
CA GLN A 279 16.26 15.19 -6.83
C GLN A 279 17.00 15.37 -8.16
N LEU A 280 16.30 15.38 -9.30
CA LEU A 280 16.90 15.25 -10.63
C LEU A 280 17.92 16.35 -10.95
N PHE A 281 17.68 17.57 -10.47
CA PHE A 281 18.66 18.65 -10.61
C PHE A 281 19.99 18.30 -9.94
N ASN A 282 19.97 17.75 -8.73
CA ASN A 282 21.20 17.36 -8.02
C ASN A 282 21.87 16.17 -8.72
N ILE A 283 21.06 15.19 -9.17
CA ILE A 283 21.55 14.05 -9.96
C ILE A 283 22.31 14.55 -11.20
N ILE A 284 21.79 15.54 -11.92
CA ILE A 284 22.45 16.11 -13.10
C ILE A 284 23.79 16.78 -12.74
N ILE A 285 23.83 17.53 -11.63
CA ILE A 285 25.06 18.22 -11.20
C ILE A 285 26.15 17.22 -10.76
N GLU A 286 25.76 16.07 -10.19
CA GLU A 286 26.67 15.00 -9.76
C GLU A 286 27.00 13.98 -10.87
N TYR A 287 26.68 14.28 -12.13
CA TYR A 287 27.10 13.45 -13.26
C TYR A 287 28.62 13.61 -13.51
N PRO A 288 29.38 12.53 -13.78
CA PRO A 288 28.98 11.16 -14.14
C PRO A 288 28.75 10.17 -12.98
N GLU A 289 29.08 10.53 -11.74
CA GLU A 289 28.99 9.66 -10.57
C GLU A 289 27.54 9.19 -10.30
N SER A 290 26.56 10.03 -10.66
CA SER A 290 25.13 9.76 -10.55
C SER A 290 24.53 8.87 -11.67
N LEU A 291 25.36 8.32 -12.57
CA LEU A 291 24.91 7.47 -13.69
C LEU A 291 24.00 6.31 -13.27
N PRO A 292 24.24 5.59 -12.15
CA PRO A 292 23.34 4.53 -11.68
C PRO A 292 21.92 5.03 -11.41
N ALA A 293 21.76 6.16 -10.71
CA ALA A 293 20.45 6.75 -10.47
C ALA A 293 19.71 7.14 -11.78
N LEU A 294 20.44 7.62 -12.79
CA LEU A 294 19.89 7.92 -14.12
C LEU A 294 19.46 6.64 -14.86
N SER A 295 20.24 5.56 -14.77
CA SER A 295 19.88 4.27 -15.37
C SER A 295 18.61 3.69 -14.75
N ASP A 296 18.49 3.73 -13.42
CA ASP A 296 17.27 3.31 -12.72
C ASP A 296 16.07 4.18 -13.11
N LEU A 297 16.26 5.50 -13.22
CA LEU A 297 15.19 6.41 -13.63
C LEU A 297 14.76 6.17 -15.09
N ARG A 298 15.69 5.86 -16.00
CA ARG A 298 15.41 5.46 -17.39
C ARG A 298 14.54 4.21 -17.44
N ASP A 299 14.81 3.23 -16.59
CA ASP A 299 14.05 1.97 -16.60
C ASP A 299 12.70 2.10 -15.87
N ALA A 300 12.60 3.02 -14.90
CA ALA A 300 11.40 3.27 -14.11
C ALA A 300 10.40 4.23 -14.78
N LEU A 301 10.88 5.29 -15.43
CA LEU A 301 10.04 6.36 -16.00
C LEU A 301 9.00 5.85 -17.02
N PRO A 302 9.32 4.94 -17.97
CA PRO A 302 8.35 4.40 -18.93
C PRO A 302 7.25 3.53 -18.29
N LYS A 303 7.47 3.05 -17.07
CA LYS A 303 6.47 2.27 -16.31
C LYS A 303 5.49 3.17 -15.54
N THR A 304 5.63 4.50 -15.69
CA THR A 304 4.86 5.51 -14.96
C THR A 304 4.36 6.59 -15.91
N ASP A 305 3.33 7.33 -15.51
CA ASP A 305 2.79 8.45 -16.29
C ASP A 305 3.40 9.80 -15.86
N LEU A 306 4.67 9.80 -15.41
CA LEU A 306 5.30 10.92 -14.71
C LEU A 306 6.20 11.80 -15.57
N LYS A 307 6.30 11.53 -16.89
CA LYS A 307 7.09 12.37 -17.82
C LYS A 307 6.71 13.87 -17.75
N PRO A 308 5.42 14.27 -17.74
CA PRO A 308 5.06 15.69 -17.65
C PRO A 308 5.50 16.34 -16.33
N LEU A 309 5.35 15.61 -15.22
CA LEU A 309 5.80 16.07 -13.90
C LEU A 309 7.32 16.26 -13.87
N LEU A 310 8.07 15.36 -14.49
CA LEU A 310 9.52 15.46 -14.61
C LEU A 310 9.92 16.75 -15.32
N THR A 311 9.34 17.01 -16.49
CA THR A 311 9.63 18.21 -17.29
C THR A 311 9.35 19.49 -16.51
N GLU A 312 8.16 19.62 -15.92
CA GLU A 312 7.78 20.80 -15.14
C GLU A 312 8.70 21.01 -13.92
N THR A 313 8.96 19.94 -13.17
CA THR A 313 9.76 20.01 -11.94
C THR A 313 11.21 20.38 -12.25
N LEU A 314 11.78 19.78 -13.30
CA LEU A 314 13.16 20.05 -13.69
C LEU A 314 13.33 21.46 -14.29
N GLN A 315 12.42 21.90 -15.17
CA GLN A 315 12.44 23.28 -15.70
C GLN A 315 12.39 24.30 -14.56
N LYS A 316 11.45 24.12 -13.62
CA LYS A 316 11.33 24.97 -12.43
C LYS A 316 12.60 24.95 -11.58
N ALA A 317 13.23 23.79 -11.40
CA ALA A 317 14.49 23.69 -10.68
C ALA A 317 15.63 24.43 -11.40
N MET A 318 15.73 24.33 -12.72
CA MET A 318 16.70 25.09 -13.52
C MET A 318 16.48 26.60 -13.40
N GLU A 319 15.25 27.07 -13.55
CA GLU A 319 14.91 28.50 -13.44
C GLU A 319 15.25 29.08 -12.07
N THR A 320 14.89 28.34 -11.01
CA THR A 320 15.04 28.83 -9.63
C THR A 320 16.47 28.72 -9.09
N ARG A 321 17.25 27.73 -9.54
CA ARG A 321 18.57 27.41 -8.97
C ARG A 321 19.75 27.74 -9.88
N LEU A 322 19.54 27.82 -11.20
CA LEU A 322 20.60 28.00 -12.20
C LEU A 322 20.43 29.31 -13.00
N LEU A 323 19.21 29.65 -13.41
CA LEU A 323 18.94 30.76 -14.34
C LEU A 323 18.65 32.08 -13.63
N HIS A 324 19.57 32.50 -12.77
CA HIS A 324 19.48 33.79 -12.09
C HIS A 324 20.78 34.59 -12.15
N PRO A 325 20.74 35.93 -11.98
CA PRO A 325 21.92 36.79 -12.16
C PRO A 325 23.10 36.48 -11.23
N GLY A 326 22.85 35.80 -10.11
CA GLY A 326 23.89 35.35 -9.18
C GLY A 326 24.78 34.19 -9.66
N VAL A 327 24.44 33.49 -10.74
CA VAL A 327 25.27 32.38 -11.27
C VAL A 327 26.15 32.87 -12.42
N SER A 328 27.42 32.46 -12.44
CA SER A 328 28.35 32.81 -13.50
C SER A 328 28.02 32.08 -14.81
N THR A 329 28.31 32.68 -15.97
CA THR A 329 28.06 32.06 -17.28
C THR A 329 28.80 30.73 -17.47
N PRO A 330 30.07 30.58 -17.05
CA PRO A 330 30.76 29.29 -17.10
C PRO A 330 30.03 28.19 -16.32
N ASP A 331 29.55 28.46 -15.09
CA ASP A 331 28.85 27.46 -14.28
C ASP A 331 27.54 27.00 -14.93
N ILE A 332 26.81 27.93 -15.58
CA ILE A 332 25.59 27.60 -16.34
C ILE A 332 25.93 26.69 -17.52
N LEU A 333 27.02 26.96 -18.24
CA LEU A 333 27.46 26.13 -19.37
C LEU A 333 27.89 24.74 -18.90
N THR A 334 28.64 24.62 -17.80
CA THR A 334 29.02 23.33 -17.21
C THR A 334 27.78 22.52 -16.81
N ALA A 335 26.83 23.14 -16.09
CA ALA A 335 25.58 22.49 -15.71
C ALA A 335 24.74 22.10 -16.95
N TYR A 336 24.75 22.92 -18.01
CA TYR A 336 24.08 22.61 -19.27
C TYR A 336 24.68 21.39 -19.96
N VAL A 337 26.01 21.28 -20.02
CA VAL A 337 26.67 20.08 -20.56
C VAL A 337 26.35 18.83 -19.74
N ALA A 338 26.38 18.92 -18.41
CA ALA A 338 25.98 17.83 -17.54
C ALA A 338 24.50 17.43 -17.75
N ALA A 339 23.61 18.40 -17.98
CA ALA A 339 22.21 18.17 -18.31
C ALA A 339 22.03 17.46 -19.66
N ILE A 340 22.77 17.85 -20.70
CA ILE A 340 22.76 17.17 -22.00
C ILE A 340 23.13 15.70 -21.84
N ARG A 341 24.26 15.42 -21.16
CA ARG A 341 24.74 14.04 -20.94
C ARG A 341 23.74 13.21 -20.14
N SER A 342 23.20 13.78 -19.06
CA SER A 342 22.25 13.09 -18.17
C SER A 342 20.92 12.81 -18.85
N LEU A 343 20.35 13.79 -19.58
CA LEU A 343 19.06 13.64 -20.25
C LEU A 343 19.13 12.70 -21.46
N LYS A 344 20.27 12.64 -22.16
CA LYS A 344 20.51 11.62 -23.21
C LYS A 344 20.50 10.19 -22.65
N VAL A 345 20.98 9.98 -21.42
CA VAL A 345 20.89 8.68 -20.75
C VAL A 345 19.44 8.34 -20.41
N LEU A 346 18.67 9.33 -19.97
CA LEU A 346 17.28 9.16 -19.53
C LEU A 346 16.30 8.95 -20.70
N ASP A 347 16.51 9.67 -21.79
CA ASP A 347 15.67 9.65 -22.99
C ASP A 347 16.55 9.74 -24.25
N SER A 348 16.68 8.61 -24.95
CA SER A 348 17.45 8.53 -26.19
C SER A 348 16.80 9.26 -27.36
N THR A 349 15.52 9.64 -27.28
CA THR A 349 14.83 10.37 -28.35
C THR A 349 15.22 11.85 -28.41
N GLY A 350 15.78 12.40 -27.32
CA GLY A 350 16.17 13.80 -27.23
C GLY A 350 15.00 14.78 -27.00
N LEU A 351 13.75 14.33 -27.04
CA LEU A 351 12.57 15.17 -26.83
C LEU A 351 12.58 15.84 -25.46
N LEU A 352 12.91 15.07 -24.42
CA LEU A 352 12.97 15.58 -23.07
C LEU A 352 14.06 16.65 -22.93
N LEU A 353 15.21 16.44 -23.59
CA LEU A 353 16.31 17.40 -23.60
C LEU A 353 15.90 18.72 -24.24
N GLU A 354 15.27 18.68 -25.41
CA GLU A 354 14.81 19.87 -26.13
C GLU A 354 13.83 20.68 -25.26
N THR A 355 12.83 20.00 -24.71
CA THR A 355 11.78 20.66 -23.92
C THR A 355 12.35 21.27 -22.63
N VAL A 356 13.12 20.51 -21.86
CA VAL A 356 13.63 20.95 -20.55
C VAL A 356 14.64 22.09 -20.70
N THR A 357 15.43 22.12 -21.77
CA THR A 357 16.55 23.08 -21.91
C THR A 357 16.18 24.37 -22.62
N GLN A 358 14.96 24.50 -23.15
CA GLN A 358 14.46 25.73 -23.77
C GLN A 358 14.66 26.99 -22.89
N PRO A 359 14.35 26.99 -21.58
CA PRO A 359 14.59 28.16 -20.72
C PRO A 359 16.08 28.51 -20.60
N VAL A 360 16.95 27.49 -20.58
CA VAL A 360 18.42 27.67 -20.51
C VAL A 360 18.93 28.37 -21.76
N HIS A 361 18.45 27.97 -22.95
CA HIS A 361 18.80 28.62 -24.22
C HIS A 361 18.38 30.08 -24.26
N GLN A 362 17.13 30.37 -23.86
CA GLN A 362 16.62 31.73 -23.83
C GLN A 362 17.43 32.61 -22.88
N TYR A 363 17.80 32.08 -21.72
CA TYR A 363 18.60 32.81 -20.73
C TYR A 363 20.03 33.08 -21.24
N LEU A 364 20.72 32.07 -21.78
CA LEU A 364 22.08 32.23 -22.32
C LEU A 364 22.13 33.21 -23.51
N ARG A 365 21.08 33.25 -24.36
CA ARG A 365 20.97 34.26 -25.44
C ARG A 365 20.85 35.70 -24.92
N SER A 366 20.29 35.89 -23.73
CA SER A 366 20.13 37.22 -23.13
C SER A 366 21.42 37.76 -22.49
N ARG A 367 22.39 36.89 -22.20
CA ARG A 367 23.67 37.25 -21.57
C ARG A 367 24.71 37.66 -22.61
N GLU A 368 25.26 38.86 -22.47
CA GLU A 368 26.23 39.44 -23.41
C GLU A 368 27.58 38.69 -23.42
N ASP A 369 27.93 38.03 -22.32
CA ASP A 369 29.22 37.34 -22.12
C ASP A 369 29.22 35.87 -22.58
N THR A 370 28.08 35.30 -22.94
CA THR A 370 27.94 33.88 -23.35
C THR A 370 28.88 33.48 -24.47
N VAL A 371 28.91 34.24 -25.57
CA VAL A 371 29.76 33.91 -26.73
C VAL A 371 31.23 33.90 -26.34
N ARG A 372 31.65 34.87 -25.51
CA ARG A 372 33.03 34.95 -25.02
C ARG A 372 33.37 33.74 -24.17
N CYS A 373 32.51 33.36 -23.22
CA CYS A 373 32.72 32.19 -22.38
C CYS A 373 32.81 30.89 -23.18
N VAL A 374 31.95 30.70 -24.19
CA VAL A 374 31.99 29.52 -25.07
C VAL A 374 33.29 29.47 -25.88
N VAL A 375 33.69 30.59 -26.51
CA VAL A 375 34.94 30.65 -27.29
C VAL A 375 36.17 30.43 -26.39
N SER A 376 36.23 31.09 -25.24
CA SER A 376 37.31 30.88 -24.27
C SER A 376 37.40 29.43 -23.86
N SER A 377 36.27 28.80 -23.51
CA SER A 377 36.23 27.39 -23.16
C SER A 377 36.74 26.50 -24.30
N LEU A 378 36.28 26.70 -25.54
CA LEU A 378 36.71 25.90 -26.71
C LEU A 378 38.17 26.12 -27.12
N THR A 379 38.78 27.24 -26.74
CA THR A 379 40.16 27.61 -27.13
C THR A 379 41.19 27.39 -26.01
N GLU A 380 40.75 27.12 -24.79
CA GLU A 380 41.63 26.76 -23.67
C GLU A 380 42.23 25.36 -23.87
N GLU A 381 43.55 25.24 -23.69
CA GLU A 381 44.27 23.97 -23.81
C GLU A 381 44.02 23.09 -22.57
N GLY A 382 43.12 22.11 -22.69
CA GLY A 382 42.80 21.14 -21.64
C GLY A 382 41.62 20.22 -21.98
N PRO A 383 41.33 19.19 -21.17
CA PRO A 383 40.11 18.39 -21.33
C PRO A 383 38.89 19.28 -21.04
N ASN A 384 38.22 19.71 -22.11
CA ASN A 384 37.04 20.55 -22.01
C ASN A 384 35.78 19.78 -22.44
N ASP A 385 34.82 19.68 -21.52
CA ASP A 385 33.57 18.95 -21.72
C ASP A 385 32.73 19.48 -22.88
N LEU A 386 32.79 20.79 -23.15
CA LEU A 386 32.10 21.43 -24.27
C LEU A 386 32.67 21.01 -25.62
N ALA A 387 34.00 20.95 -25.75
CA ALA A 387 34.66 20.50 -26.98
C ALA A 387 34.41 19.00 -27.23
N TYR A 388 34.39 18.20 -26.17
CA TYR A 388 34.08 16.78 -26.23
C TYR A 388 32.63 16.53 -26.68
N GLU A 389 31.65 17.26 -26.12
CA GLU A 389 30.27 17.18 -26.59
C GLU A 389 30.07 17.70 -28.02
N LEU A 390 30.85 18.68 -28.48
CA LEU A 390 30.76 19.15 -29.86
C LEU A 390 31.25 18.10 -30.87
N VAL A 391 32.25 17.30 -30.48
CA VAL A 391 32.78 16.20 -31.31
C VAL A 391 31.83 15.00 -31.28
N ASN A 392 31.18 14.73 -30.14
CA ASN A 392 30.30 13.57 -29.95
C ASN A 392 28.82 13.84 -30.25
N GLY A 393 28.39 15.09 -30.22
CA GLY A 393 27.06 15.48 -30.62
C GLY A 393 26.95 15.34 -32.13
N GLU A 394 26.03 14.50 -32.61
CA GLU A 394 25.42 14.72 -33.91
C GLU A 394 25.06 16.19 -33.98
N ALA A 395 25.75 16.93 -34.85
CA ALA A 395 25.48 18.34 -35.04
C ALA A 395 23.98 18.49 -35.23
N VAL A 396 23.33 19.32 -34.41
CA VAL A 396 22.02 19.87 -34.77
C VAL A 396 22.26 20.58 -36.10
N ARG A 397 21.95 19.89 -37.19
CA ARG A 397 22.12 20.39 -38.55
C ARG A 397 21.07 21.48 -38.74
N ILE A 398 21.46 22.71 -38.49
CA ILE A 398 20.65 23.90 -38.79
C ILE A 398 20.58 24.15 -40.31
N ASP A 399 21.28 23.36 -41.14
CA ASP A 399 21.29 23.53 -42.60
C ASP A 399 20.66 22.33 -43.32
N GLU A 400 19.41 22.50 -43.76
CA GLU A 400 18.63 21.55 -44.58
C GLU A 400 19.23 21.32 -45.99
N ASN A 401 20.34 21.96 -46.36
CA ASN A 401 20.85 21.95 -47.75
C ASN A 401 22.22 21.28 -47.97
N THR A 402 22.77 20.57 -46.98
CA THR A 402 23.96 19.73 -47.19
C THR A 402 23.57 18.25 -47.27
N PRO A 403 23.48 17.64 -48.47
CA PRO A 403 23.29 16.21 -48.59
C PRO A 403 24.58 15.51 -48.17
N THR A 404 24.56 14.77 -47.07
CA THR A 404 25.58 13.77 -46.78
C THR A 404 25.06 12.41 -47.18
N ASP A 405 25.84 11.68 -47.98
CA ASP A 405 25.55 10.32 -48.48
C ASP A 405 25.40 9.24 -47.37
N ASP A 406 25.52 9.59 -46.08
CA ASP A 406 25.44 8.66 -44.95
C ASP A 406 24.01 8.44 -44.41
N ASP A 407 23.01 9.22 -44.84
CA ASP A 407 21.62 9.11 -44.34
C ASP A 407 20.81 7.95 -44.95
N ASP A 408 21.27 7.35 -46.06
CA ASP A 408 20.56 6.27 -46.76
C ASP A 408 20.70 4.88 -46.10
N GLU A 409 21.63 4.70 -45.14
CA GLU A 409 21.87 3.40 -44.50
C GLU A 409 21.13 3.20 -43.15
N ASN A 410 20.45 4.23 -42.61
CA ASN A 410 19.80 4.17 -41.29
C ASN A 410 18.27 4.27 -41.31
N TRP A 411 17.64 3.99 -42.46
CA TRP A 411 16.16 4.04 -42.61
C TRP A 411 15.44 2.94 -41.80
N GLU A 412 16.11 1.83 -41.48
CA GLU A 412 15.54 0.72 -40.68
C GLU A 412 15.38 1.08 -39.18
N CYS A 413 16.13 2.06 -38.68
CA CYS A 413 16.06 2.53 -37.29
C CYS A 413 15.14 3.74 -37.11
N TRP A 414 14.54 4.24 -38.20
CA TRP A 414 13.63 5.38 -38.14
C TRP A 414 12.32 4.99 -37.45
N ILE A 415 11.98 5.71 -36.38
CA ILE A 415 10.74 5.55 -35.62
C ILE A 415 9.99 6.88 -35.72
N PRO A 416 8.67 6.88 -35.98
CA PRO A 416 7.87 8.09 -35.98
C PRO A 416 7.99 8.86 -34.66
N ASP A 417 7.90 10.18 -34.75
CA ASP A 417 7.90 11.06 -33.59
C ASP A 417 6.83 10.63 -32.56
N PRO A 418 7.19 10.57 -31.26
CA PRO A 418 6.21 10.31 -30.20
C PRO A 418 5.05 11.31 -30.23
N ILE A 419 3.91 10.91 -29.67
CA ILE A 419 2.70 11.76 -29.65
C ILE A 419 2.90 13.10 -28.91
N ASP A 420 3.91 13.16 -28.04
CA ASP A 420 4.28 14.33 -27.23
C ASP A 420 5.21 15.31 -27.96
N SER A 421 5.63 15.00 -29.20
CA SER A 421 6.42 15.92 -30.02
C SER A 421 5.59 17.15 -30.39
N ALA A 422 6.07 18.34 -30.03
CA ALA A 422 5.48 19.57 -30.52
C ALA A 422 5.57 19.59 -32.05
N PRO A 423 4.52 20.01 -32.78
CA PRO A 423 4.63 20.14 -34.22
C PRO A 423 5.72 21.15 -34.54
N SER A 424 6.73 20.72 -35.29
CA SER A 424 7.78 21.59 -35.81
C SER A 424 7.13 22.76 -36.55
N PRO A 425 7.48 24.02 -36.23
CA PRO A 425 6.89 25.20 -36.87
C PRO A 425 7.27 25.35 -38.35
#